data_AF-F7PUG5-F1
#
_entry.id   AF-F7PUG5-F1
#
_cell.length_a   1.000
_cell.length_b   1.000
_cell.length_c   1.000
_cell.angle_alpha   90.00
_cell.angle_beta   90.00
_cell.angle_gamma   90.00
#
_symmetry.space_group_name_H-M   'P 1'
#
loop_
_entity.id
_entity.type
_entity.pdbx_description
1 polymer ?
#
loop_
_entity_poly.entity_id
_entity_poly.type
_entity_poly.pdbx_seq_one_letter_code
_entity_poly.pdbx_strand_id
1 'polypeptide(L)'
;MSFKRRKVLIIGSGFTRATTAYMIAEKELADVVLVDIPDMEKPTQGNALDMLEASPVMRFDAGVKVIADYKDTEDSELVSITIDVAVGGFST
;
A
#
# COMPACT_ATOMS: atom_id res chain seq x y z
N MET A 1 -7.39 -27.18 1.32
CA MET A 1 -6.76 -25.95 1.84
C MET A 1 -7.00 -24.85 0.82
N SER A 2 -7.48 -23.68 1.26
CA SER A 2 -7.60 -22.51 0.38
C SER A 2 -6.22 -21.85 0.26
N PHE A 3 -5.75 -21.61 -0.96
CA PHE A 3 -4.55 -20.82 -1.19
C PHE A 3 -4.88 -19.35 -0.92
N LYS A 4 -4.30 -18.78 0.14
CA LYS A 4 -4.47 -17.37 0.51
C LYS A 4 -3.38 -16.55 -0.18
N ARG A 5 -3.72 -15.44 -0.84
CA ARG A 5 -2.72 -14.48 -1.32
C ARG A 5 -1.96 -13.93 -0.12
N ARG A 6 -0.66 -13.70 -0.29
CA ARG A 6 0.15 -13.01 0.72
C ARG A 6 -0.33 -11.57 0.83
N LYS A 7 -0.22 -10.99 2.02
CA LYS A 7 -0.54 -9.58 2.28
C LYS A 7 0.71 -8.82 2.68
N VAL A 8 0.92 -7.67 2.06
CA VAL A 8 2.02 -6.76 2.39
C VAL A 8 1.43 -5.47 2.94
N LEU A 9 1.85 -5.12 4.16
CA LEU A 9 1.53 -3.85 4.79
C LEU A 9 2.61 -2.82 4.46
N ILE A 10 2.18 -1.66 3.94
CA ILE A 10 3.04 -0.53 3.63
C ILE A 10 2.56 0.67 4.44
N ILE A 11 3.44 1.16 5.31
CA ILE A 11 3.19 2.35 6.12
C ILE A 11 3.66 3.56 5.32
N GLY A 12 2.69 4.35 4.88
CA GLY A 12 2.66 5.63 4.19
C GLY A 12 2.67 5.54 2.67
N SER A 13 2.20 6.59 2.00
CA SER A 13 1.99 6.61 0.55
C SER A 13 2.81 7.65 -0.20
N GLY A 14 3.98 8.02 0.33
CA GLY A 14 4.96 8.84 -0.40
C GLY A 14 5.45 8.15 -1.69
N PHE A 15 6.12 8.89 -2.58
CA PHE A 15 6.45 8.42 -3.95
C PHE A 15 7.10 7.03 -4.00
N THR A 16 8.17 6.79 -3.23
CA THR A 16 8.86 5.49 -3.21
C THR A 16 7.93 4.36 -2.74
N ARG A 17 7.09 4.63 -1.74
CA ARG A 17 6.19 3.63 -1.15
C ARG A 17 5.01 3.34 -2.07
N ALA A 18 4.46 4.36 -2.74
CA ALA A 18 3.45 4.19 -3.76
C ALA A 18 3.99 3.36 -4.95
N THR A 19 5.21 3.64 -5.43
CA THR A 19 5.83 2.84 -6.49
C THR A 19 6.08 1.40 -6.04
N THR A 20 6.53 1.19 -4.79
CA THR A 20 6.74 -0.15 -4.23
C THR A 20 5.42 -0.93 -4.17
N ALA A 21 4.34 -0.29 -3.68
CA ALA A 21 3.00 -0.84 -3.64
C ALA A 21 2.53 -1.26 -5.04
N TYR A 22 2.69 -0.36 -6.01
CA TYR A 22 2.33 -0.61 -7.39
C TYR A 22 3.10 -1.79 -7.98
N MET A 23 4.43 -1.86 -7.82
CA MET A 23 5.23 -2.96 -8.36
C MET A 23 4.90 -4.31 -7.71
N ILE A 24 4.52 -4.33 -6.44
CA ILE A 24 4.06 -5.56 -5.75
C ILE A 24 2.73 -6.04 -6.35
N ALA A 25 1.80 -5.10 -6.55
CA ALA A 25 0.48 -5.39 -7.14
C ALA A 25 0.59 -5.80 -8.60
N GLU A 26 1.35 -5.06 -9.42
CA GLU A 26 1.57 -5.31 -10.84
C GLU A 26 2.19 -6.70 -11.10
N LYS A 27 3.08 -7.14 -10.21
CA LYS A 27 3.72 -8.45 -10.29
C LYS A 27 2.94 -9.58 -9.61
N GLU A 28 1.73 -9.30 -9.12
CA GLU A 28 0.85 -10.23 -8.41
C GLU A 28 1.54 -10.96 -7.23
N LEU A 29 2.50 -10.29 -6.58
CA LEU A 29 3.33 -10.92 -5.54
C LEU A 29 2.59 -11.06 -4.20
N ALA A 30 1.66 -10.13 -3.95
CA ALA A 30 0.85 -10.01 -2.75
C ALA A 30 -0.27 -8.98 -2.95
N ASP A 31 -1.32 -9.08 -2.15
CA ASP A 31 -2.26 -7.98 -1.93
C ASP A 31 -1.57 -6.91 -1.07
N VAL A 32 -1.79 -5.64 -1.39
CA VAL A 32 -1.13 -4.50 -0.76
C VAL A 32 -2.11 -3.77 0.13
N VAL A 33 -1.63 -3.41 1.31
CA VAL A 33 -2.39 -2.67 2.30
C VAL A 33 -1.62 -1.39 2.65
N LEU A 34 -2.22 -0.23 2.39
CA LEU A 34 -1.64 1.09 2.65
C LEU A 34 -2.21 1.70 3.93
N VAL A 35 -1.33 2.18 4.81
CA VAL A 35 -1.67 2.94 6.04
C VAL A 35 -0.94 4.26 6.01
N ASP A 36 -1.57 5.38 6.32
CA ASP A 36 -0.86 6.64 6.51
C ASP A 36 -1.39 7.40 7.74
N ILE A 37 -0.77 8.52 8.08
CA ILE A 37 -1.28 9.42 9.11
C ILE A 37 -2.65 9.99 8.69
N PRO A 38 -3.53 10.38 9.63
CA PRO A 38 -4.89 10.85 9.31
C PRO A 38 -4.95 11.98 8.27
N ASP A 39 -4.00 12.92 8.32
CA ASP A 39 -3.94 14.04 7.37
C ASP A 39 -3.62 13.59 5.92
N MET A 40 -3.03 12.41 5.76
CA MET A 40 -2.62 11.84 4.48
C MET A 40 -3.59 10.76 3.98
N GLU A 41 -4.64 10.42 4.72
CA GLU A 41 -5.58 9.34 4.37
C GLU A 41 -6.20 9.52 2.97
N LYS A 42 -6.66 10.73 2.63
CA LYS A 42 -7.25 11.02 1.31
C LYS A 42 -6.23 10.90 0.16
N PRO A 43 -5.03 11.51 0.24
CA PRO A 43 -3.96 11.25 -0.71
C PRO A 43 -3.65 9.75 -0.87
N THR A 44 -3.57 9.02 0.23
CA THR A 44 -3.30 7.57 0.22
C THR A 44 -4.41 6.78 -0.49
N GLN A 45 -5.67 7.14 -0.26
CA GLN A 45 -6.82 6.60 -0.99
C GLN A 45 -6.76 6.91 -2.48
N GLY A 46 -6.34 8.12 -2.86
CA GLY A 46 -6.12 8.49 -4.26
C GLY A 46 -5.07 7.60 -4.93
N ASN A 47 -3.93 7.38 -4.28
CA ASN A 47 -2.88 6.49 -4.80
C ASN A 47 -3.36 5.04 -4.93
N ALA A 48 -4.13 4.53 -3.95
CA ALA A 48 -4.69 3.19 -4.04
C ALA A 48 -5.70 3.05 -5.19
N LEU A 49 -6.55 4.06 -5.38
CA LEU A 49 -7.52 4.09 -6.46
C LEU A 49 -6.82 4.10 -7.83
N ASP A 50 -5.79 4.92 -8.00
CA ASP A 50 -4.97 4.98 -9.22
C ASP A 50 -4.37 3.61 -9.57
N MET A 51 -3.82 2.90 -8.58
CA MET A 51 -3.29 1.55 -8.78
C MET A 51 -4.38 0.55 -9.18
N LEU A 52 -5.56 0.61 -8.56
CA LEU A 52 -6.68 -0.27 -8.90
C LEU A 52 -7.25 0.03 -10.30
N GLU A 53 -7.33 1.29 -10.70
CA GLU A 53 -7.79 1.71 -12.03
C GLU A 53 -6.77 1.36 -13.13
N ALA A 54 -5.48 1.27 -12.80
CA ALA A 54 -4.45 0.76 -13.71
C ALA A 54 -4.55 -0.77 -13.92
N SER A 55 -5.09 -1.52 -12.96
CA SER A 55 -5.14 -2.99 -12.99
C SER A 55 -5.79 -3.60 -14.23
N PRO A 56 -6.93 -3.11 -14.78
CA PRO A 56 -7.57 -3.71 -15.96
C PRO A 56 -6.77 -3.43 -17.23
N VAL A 57 -6.05 -2.31 -17.27
CA VAL A 57 -5.18 -1.91 -18.40
C VAL A 57 -3.93 -2.78 -18.43
N MET A 58 -3.28 -2.94 -17.28
CA MET A 58 -2.04 -3.70 -17.12
C MET A 58 -2.28 -5.22 -16.96
N ARG A 59 -3.54 -5.63 -16.75
CA ARG A 59 -4.00 -7.01 -16.62
C ARG A 59 -3.33 -7.77 -15.46
N PHE A 60 -3.26 -7.13 -14.29
CA PHE A 60 -2.89 -7.81 -13.05
C PHE A 60 -4.10 -7.93 -12.14
N ASP A 61 -4.17 -9.02 -11.38
CA ASP A 61 -5.16 -9.29 -10.35
C ASP A 61 -4.48 -9.24 -8.98
N ALA A 62 -4.43 -8.05 -8.39
CA ALA A 62 -3.94 -7.84 -7.03
C ALA A 62 -4.84 -6.83 -6.32
N GLY A 63 -5.20 -7.13 -5.07
CA GLY A 63 -5.97 -6.21 -4.23
C GLY A 63 -5.06 -5.14 -3.65
N VAL A 64 -5.37 -3.86 -3.89
CA VAL A 64 -4.77 -2.74 -3.18
C VAL A 64 -5.84 -2.11 -2.29
N LYS A 65 -5.64 -2.09 -0.98
CA LYS A 65 -6.60 -1.56 0.00
C LYS A 65 -5.94 -0.51 0.87
N VAL A 66 -6.66 0.57 1.16
CA VAL A 66 -6.28 1.51 2.24
C VAL A 66 -6.95 1.07 3.53
N ILE A 67 -6.18 1.05 4.61
CA ILE A 67 -6.71 0.74 5.93
C ILE A 67 -7.46 1.94 6.49
N ALA A 68 -8.69 1.71 6.92
CA ALA A 68 -9.42 2.58 7.83
C ALA A 68 -9.49 2.01 9.27
N ASP A 69 -9.31 0.69 9.44
CA ASP A 69 -9.34 -0.01 10.72
C ASP A 69 -8.15 -0.98 10.84
N TYR A 70 -7.38 -0.92 11.94
CA TYR A 70 -6.24 -1.79 12.21
C TYR A 70 -6.52 -3.28 12.05
N LYS A 71 -7.78 -3.73 12.12
CA LYS A 71 -8.18 -5.11 11.77
C LYS A 71 -7.76 -5.52 10.35
N ASP A 72 -7.63 -4.58 9.42
CA ASP A 72 -7.17 -4.86 8.06
C ASP A 72 -5.69 -5.26 7.98
N THR A 73 -4.92 -5.06 9.06
CA THR A 73 -3.53 -5.51 9.17
C THR A 73 -3.38 -6.99 9.56
N GLU A 74 -4.45 -7.64 10.02
CA GLU A 74 -4.41 -9.03 10.47
C GLU A 74 -3.91 -9.98 9.36
N ASP A 75 -3.03 -10.92 9.74
CA ASP A 75 -2.35 -11.90 8.87
C ASP A 75 -1.39 -11.32 7.80
N SER A 76 -0.89 -10.09 7.97
CA SER A 76 0.13 -9.55 7.05
C SER A 76 1.50 -10.19 7.28
N GLU A 77 2.09 -10.81 6.25
CA GLU A 77 3.34 -11.60 6.36
C GLU A 77 4.61 -10.76 6.22
N LEU A 78 4.51 -9.56 5.65
CA LEU A 78 5.65 -8.65 5.44
C LEU A 78 5.21 -7.21 5.70
N VAL A 79 5.91 -6.55 6.63
CA VAL A 79 5.76 -5.12 6.91
C VAL A 79 6.94 -4.39 6.27
N SER A 80 6.71 -3.62 5.21
CA SER A 80 7.75 -2.76 4.65
C SER A 80 7.71 -1.41 5.36
N ILE A 81 8.67 -1.21 6.27
CA ILE A 81 8.90 0.06 6.96
C ILE A 81 10.07 0.74 6.26
N THR A 82 9.78 1.69 5.38
CA THR A 82 10.81 2.62 4.92
C THR A 82 10.41 4.02 5.36
N ILE A 83 11.17 4.54 6.31
CA ILE A 83 11.06 5.91 6.81
C ILE A 83 11.57 6.81 5.68
N ASP A 84 10.70 7.66 5.15
CA ASP A 84 11.16 8.78 4.34
C ASP A 84 11.54 9.91 5.30
N VAL A 85 12.84 10.11 5.52
CA VAL A 85 13.34 11.44 5.87
C VAL A 85 13.72 12.10 4.54
N ALA A 86 12.72 12.65 3.86
CA ALA A 86 12.97 13.75 2.95
C ALA A 86 13.39 14.93 3.83
N VAL A 87 14.67 15.31 3.77
CA VAL A 87 15.23 16.37 4.61
C VAL A 87 14.46 17.68 4.34
N GLY A 88 13.50 18.00 5.22
CA GLY A 88 12.54 19.07 4.99
C GLY A 88 11.51 19.20 6.09
N GLY A 89 11.97 19.45 7.32
CA GLY A 89 11.13 19.99 8.41
C GLY A 89 10.51 18.97 9.35
N PHE A 90 11.30 18.47 10.30
CA PHE A 90 10.77 18.10 11.61
C PHE A 90 10.62 19.39 12.43
N SER A 91 9.39 19.82 12.72
CA SER A 91 9.15 20.40 14.04
C SER A 91 8.75 19.24 14.94
N THR A 92 9.64 18.94 15.89
CA THR A 92 9.34 18.18 17.10
C THR A 92 8.03 18.62 17.75
#